data_AF-A0A545S9M0-F1
#
_entry.id   AF-A0A545S9M0-F1
#
_cell.length_a   1.000
_cell.length_b   1.000
_cell.length_c   1.000
_cell.angle_alpha   90.00
_cell.angle_beta   90.00
_cell.angle_gamma   90.00
#
_symmetry.space_group_name_H-M   'P 1'
#
loop_
_entity.id
_entity.type
_entity.pdbx_description
1 polymer ?
#
loop_
_entity_poly.entity_id
_entity_poly.type
_entity_poly.pdbx_seq_one_letter_code
_entity_poly.pdbx_strand_id
1 'polypeptide(L)' 'MQSILIIRLSAIGDVVFASPIIEALRRTHPDAHIAWLAEPAVADL' A
#
# COMPACT_ATOMS: atom_id res chain seq x y z
N MET A 1 -17.79 3.58 -6.50
CA MET A 1 -16.39 4.04 -6.33
C MET A 1 -15.79 3.25 -5.17
N GLN A 2 -14.78 2.42 -5.43
CA GLN A 2 -14.19 1.55 -4.41
C GLN A 2 -12.95 2.23 -3.81
N SER A 3 -12.82 2.18 -2.48
CA SER A 3 -11.67 2.73 -1.75
C SER A 3 -11.03 1.63 -0.93
N ILE A 4 -9.72 1.47 -1.05
CA ILE A 4 -8.93 0.42 -0.39
C ILE A 4 -7.86 1.10 0.45
N LEU A 5 -7.87 0.85 1.77
CA LEU A 5 -6.85 1.33 2.69
C LEU A 5 -5.99 0.16 3.14
N ILE A 6 -4.69 0.25 2.86
CA ILE A 6 -3.67 -0.69 3.35
C ILE A 6 -3.13 -0.12 4.66
N ILE A 7 -3.15 -0.91 5.74
CA ILE A 7 -2.60 -0.52 7.04
C ILE A 7 -1.40 -1.41 7.35
N ARG A 8 -0.21 -0.81 7.45
CA ARG A 8 1.06 -1.52 7.66
C ARG A 8 1.92 -0.71 8.63
N LEU A 9 1.88 -1.10 9.91
CA LEU A 9 2.61 -0.47 11.01
C LEU A 9 3.92 -1.23 11.29
N SER A 10 4.73 -1.41 10.25
CA SER A 10 5.83 -2.37 10.28
C SER A 10 7.14 -1.74 9.81
N ALA A 11 8.28 -2.32 10.20
CA ALA A 11 9.63 -1.84 9.86
C ALA A 11 9.86 -1.70 8.33
N ILE A 12 10.88 -0.94 7.90
CA ILE A 12 11.21 -0.71 6.47
C ILE A 12 11.10 -1.95 5.58
N GLY A 13 11.65 -3.09 6.03
CA GLY A 13 11.67 -4.32 5.24
C GLY A 13 10.28 -4.80 4.85
N ASP A 14 9.32 -4.62 5.73
CA ASP A 14 7.94 -5.00 5.52
C ASP A 14 7.27 -4.17 4.41
N VAL A 15 7.51 -2.85 4.35
CA VAL A 15 6.96 -2.03 3.26
C VAL A 15 7.48 -2.51 1.91
N VAL A 16 8.78 -2.81 1.81
CA VAL A 16 9.40 -3.32 0.59
C VAL A 16 8.77 -4.65 0.16
N PHE A 17 8.62 -5.60 1.07
CA PHE A 17 8.01 -6.91 0.76
C PHE A 17 6.51 -6.82 0.42
N ALA A 18 5.79 -5.81 0.94
CA ALA A 18 4.37 -5.62 0.66
C ALA A 18 4.11 -4.74 -0.58
N SER A 19 5.11 -4.06 -1.13
CA SER A 19 4.95 -3.23 -2.34
C SER A 19 4.31 -3.95 -3.55
N PRO A 20 4.54 -5.26 -3.82
CA PRO A 20 3.89 -5.94 -4.94
C PRO A 20 2.37 -6.04 -4.81
N ILE A 21 1.82 -5.88 -3.59
CA ILE A 21 0.39 -5.90 -3.35
C ILE A 21 -0.31 -4.71 -4.02
N ILE A 22 0.36 -3.55 -4.14
CA ILE A 22 -0.22 -2.38 -4.81
C ILE A 22 -0.44 -2.68 -6.30
N GLU A 23 0.56 -3.29 -6.94
CA GLU A 23 0.49 -3.65 -8.35
C GLU A 23 -0.62 -4.67 -8.62
N ALA A 24 -0.74 -5.68 -7.74
CA ALA A 24 -1.84 -6.65 -7.83
C ALA A 24 -3.21 -5.99 -7.69
N LEU A 25 -3.36 -5.08 -6.70
CA LEU A 25 -4.62 -4.34 -6.48
C LEU A 25 -4.96 -3.40 -7.64
N ARG A 26 -3.97 -2.77 -8.27
CA ARG A 26 -4.19 -1.94 -9.47
C ARG A 26 -4.65 -2.76 -10.68
N ARG A 27 -4.18 -3.99 -10.83
CA ARG A 27 -4.61 -4.89 -11.91
C ARG A 27 -6.05 -5.39 -11.72
N THR A 28 -6.45 -5.68 -10.48
CA THR A 28 -7.78 -6.21 -10.18
C THR A 28 -8.83 -5.12 -9.97
N HIS A 29 -8.42 -3.94 -9.49
CA HIS A 29 -9.27 -2.78 -9.22
C HIS A 29 -8.67 -1.49 -9.81
N PRO A 30 -8.64 -1.35 -11.15
CA PRO A 30 -7.98 -0.23 -11.82
C PRO A 30 -8.53 1.15 -11.38
N ASP A 31 -9.84 1.22 -11.14
CA ASP A 31 -10.54 2.46 -10.76
C ASP A 31 -10.61 2.68 -9.24
N ALA A 32 -10.02 1.81 -8.42
CA ALA A 32 -10.04 1.99 -6.97
C ALA A 32 -9.11 3.11 -6.53
N HIS A 33 -9.56 3.88 -5.54
CA HIS A 33 -8.70 4.76 -4.78
C HIS A 33 -7.94 3.92 -3.75
N ILE A 34 -6.63 3.78 -3.93
CA ILE A 34 -5.77 2.98 -3.05
C ILE A 34 -4.95 3.94 -2.20
N ALA A 35 -5.05 3.81 -0.88
CA ALA A 35 -4.26 4.57 0.09
C ALA A 35 -3.47 3.60 0.98
N TRP A 36 -2.27 4.03 1.41
CA TRP A 36 -1.43 3.24 2.31
C TRP A 36 -1.13 4.08 3.56
N LEU A 37 -1.53 3.58 4.72
CA LEU A 37 -1.15 4.10 6.03
C LEU A 37 0.11 3.38 6.52
N ALA A 38 1.22 4.11 6.56
CA ALA A 38 2.53 3.62 6.98
C ALA A 38 3.11 4.52 8.08
N GLU A 39 4.12 4.02 8.79
CA GLU A 39 4.85 4.85 9.76
C GLU A 39 5.63 5.99 9.08
N PRO A 40 5.86 7.13 9.75
CA PRO A 40 6.58 8.25 9.14
C PRO A 40 7.97 7.89 8.60
N ALA A 41 8.66 6.95 9.26
CA ALA A 41 9.99 6.49 8.87
C ALA A 41 10.03 5.82 7.48
N VAL A 42 8.87 5.45 6.93
CA VAL A 42 8.73 4.76 5.64
C VAL A 42 7.85 5.53 4.66
N ALA A 43 7.44 6.76 4.99
CA ALA A 43 6.51 7.53 4.18
C ALA A 43 7.10 7.99 2.83
N ASP A 44 8.42 8.15 2.75
CA ASP A 44 9.14 8.66 1.55
C ASP A 44 9.75 7.54 0.67
N LEU A 45 9.50 6.27 0.99
CA LEU A 45 9.96 5.10 0.20
C LEU A 45 9.07 4.86 -1.02
#